data_AF-A0A954F2L6-F1
#
_entry.id   AF-A0A954F2L6-F1
#
_cell.length_a   1.000
_cell.length_b   1.000
_cell.length_c   1.000
_cell.angle_alpha   90.00
_cell.angle_beta   90.00
_cell.angle_gamma   90.00
#
_symmetry.space_group_name_H-M   'P 1'
#
loop_
_entity.id
_entity.type
_entity.pdbx_description
1 polymer ?
#
loop_
_entity_poly.entity_id
_entity_poly.type
_entity_poly.pdbx_seq_one_letter_code
_entity_poly.pdbx_strand_id
1 'polypeptide(L)'
;LKAEIIALRDAGFPGKDGWNMPRLCSYLGGWIRHGNWYPDRQLRLFHRERAHWGGHDPHDRVQMKGPMGELKGDLIHHPYRAFSDHLNTMDKYTTIMAQGLYDRGKRSSLAKVVFHPTWKFLRFYFVKRAFLDGWRGLLLAYLAAHYTRLKYAKLLVLERETPRPGE
;
A
#
# COMPACT_ATOMS: atom_id res chain seq x y z
N LEU A 1 10.20 11.65 -15.69
CA LEU A 1 8.87 11.08 -16.05
C LEU A 1 8.28 11.65 -17.35
N LYS A 2 7.84 12.92 -17.43
CA LYS A 2 7.23 13.48 -18.67
C LYS A 2 8.08 13.23 -19.93
N ALA A 3 9.37 13.56 -19.87
CA ALA A 3 10.29 13.36 -20.98
C ALA A 3 10.41 11.88 -21.39
N GLU A 4 10.46 10.95 -20.43
CA GLU A 4 10.50 9.52 -20.72
C GLU A 4 9.22 9.02 -21.41
N ILE A 5 8.05 9.51 -20.97
CA ILE A 5 6.77 9.14 -21.59
C ILE A 5 6.69 9.67 -23.03
N ILE A 6 7.13 10.91 -23.26
CA ILE A 6 7.18 11.50 -24.61
C ILE A 6 8.11 10.67 -25.50
N ALA A 7 9.32 10.35 -25.04
CA ALA A 7 10.26 9.52 -25.79
C ALA A 7 9.71 8.12 -26.10
N LEU A 8 9.00 7.48 -25.15
CA LEU A 8 8.35 6.18 -25.39
C LEU A 8 7.24 6.26 -26.43
N ARG A 9 6.44 7.32 -26.39
CA ARG A 9 5.38 7.58 -27.37
C ARG A 9 5.97 7.78 -28.75
N ASP A 10 7.02 8.60 -28.86
CA ASP A 10 7.66 8.92 -30.14
C ASP A 10 8.36 7.70 -30.74
N ALA A 11 8.81 6.76 -29.90
CA ALA A 11 9.32 5.45 -30.30
C ALA A 11 8.21 4.41 -30.60
N GLY A 12 6.94 4.78 -30.51
CA GLY A 12 5.81 3.89 -30.82
C GLY A 12 5.59 2.76 -29.80
N PHE A 13 5.95 2.96 -28.53
CA PHE A 13 5.73 1.99 -27.44
C PHE A 13 6.34 0.59 -27.74
N PRO A 14 7.67 0.50 -27.97
CA PRO A 14 8.28 -0.67 -28.59
C PRO A 14 8.17 -1.93 -27.72
N GLY A 15 7.42 -2.92 -28.20
CA GLY A 15 7.40 -4.29 -27.68
C GLY A 15 6.85 -4.46 -26.27
N LYS A 16 6.17 -3.45 -25.71
CA LYS A 16 5.62 -3.48 -24.35
C LYS A 16 4.17 -3.01 -24.35
N ASP A 17 3.36 -3.60 -23.47
CA ASP A 17 1.94 -3.29 -23.32
C ASP A 17 1.67 -2.36 -22.14
N GLY A 18 2.65 -2.15 -21.26
CA GLY A 18 2.50 -1.30 -20.10
C GLY A 18 3.82 -1.02 -19.38
N TRP A 19 3.84 0.05 -18.60
CA TRP A 19 5.00 0.55 -17.87
C TRP A 19 4.66 0.85 -16.42
N ASN A 20 5.46 0.27 -15.53
CA ASN A 20 5.45 0.60 -14.12
C ASN A 20 6.37 1.80 -13.87
N MET A 21 5.98 2.69 -12.96
CA MET A 21 6.78 3.84 -12.54
C MET A 21 6.85 3.92 -11.01
N PRO A 22 7.99 4.36 -10.43
CA PRO A 22 8.08 4.55 -9.00
C PRO A 22 7.10 5.63 -8.53
N ARG A 23 6.48 5.44 -7.37
CA ARG A 23 5.63 6.44 -6.71
C ARG A 23 6.42 7.10 -5.59
N LEU A 24 6.70 8.39 -5.73
CA LEU A 24 7.37 9.18 -4.71
C LEU A 24 6.34 9.97 -3.90
N CYS A 25 6.20 9.62 -2.63
CA CYS A 25 5.25 10.26 -1.75
C CYS A 25 5.85 11.49 -1.05
N SER A 26 5.15 12.62 -1.10
CA SER A 26 5.38 13.75 -0.22
C SER A 26 4.51 13.60 1.04
N TYR A 27 5.14 13.55 2.21
CA TYR A 27 4.45 13.34 3.47
C TYR A 27 5.00 14.25 4.56
N LEU A 28 4.12 15.03 5.19
CA LEU A 28 4.44 15.98 6.26
C LEU A 28 5.66 16.86 5.92
N GLY A 29 5.67 17.42 4.71
CA GLY A 29 6.72 18.34 4.24
C GLY A 29 8.05 17.67 3.86
N GLY A 30 8.10 16.36 3.65
CA GLY A 30 9.31 15.66 3.20
C GLY A 30 9.01 14.55 2.19
N TRP A 31 10.02 14.22 1.38
CA TRP A 31 9.95 13.10 0.44
C TRP A 31 10.32 11.79 1.13
N ILE A 32 9.50 10.76 0.95
CA ILE A 32 9.73 9.44 1.58
C ILE A 32 10.41 8.53 0.57
N ARG A 33 11.64 8.09 0.87
CA ARG A 33 12.47 7.28 -0.05
C ARG A 33 12.76 5.87 0.48
N HIS A 34 12.33 5.57 1.71
CA HIS A 34 12.56 4.28 2.34
C HIS A 34 11.26 3.70 2.92
N GLY A 35 11.37 2.60 3.66
CA GLY A 35 10.21 1.89 4.18
C GLY A 35 9.45 1.12 3.09
N ASN A 36 8.14 0.98 3.26
CA ASN A 36 7.29 0.36 2.23
C ASN A 36 6.70 1.39 1.25
N TRP A 37 7.08 2.67 1.33
CA TRP A 37 6.45 3.76 0.57
C TRP A 37 7.18 4.08 -0.74
N TYR A 38 8.43 3.65 -0.89
CA TYR A 38 9.22 3.83 -2.11
C TYR A 38 10.02 2.56 -2.43
N PRO A 39 10.19 2.18 -3.72
CA PRO A 39 9.69 2.86 -4.91
C PRO A 39 8.22 2.62 -5.22
N ASP A 40 7.53 1.75 -4.46
CA ASP A 40 6.09 1.45 -4.60
C ASP A 40 5.56 1.53 -6.05
N ARG A 41 6.16 0.72 -6.92
CA ARG A 41 5.99 0.85 -8.38
C ARG A 41 4.52 0.63 -8.77
N GLN A 42 3.97 1.57 -9.53
CA GLN A 42 2.58 1.58 -9.98
C GLN A 42 2.49 1.40 -11.51
N LEU A 43 1.60 0.53 -11.96
CA LEU A 43 1.19 0.45 -13.37
C LEU A 43 0.27 1.64 -13.69
N ARG A 44 0.74 2.56 -14.53
CA ARG A 44 0.04 3.82 -14.85
C ARG A 44 0.05 4.22 -16.33
N LEU A 45 0.88 3.56 -17.14
CA LEU A 45 0.84 3.67 -18.59
C LEU A 45 0.64 2.25 -19.13
N PHE A 46 -0.44 1.99 -19.84
CA PHE A 46 -0.78 0.65 -20.31
C PHE A 46 -1.78 0.71 -21.47
N HIS A 47 -1.80 -0.34 -22.28
CA HIS A 47 -2.81 -0.52 -23.32
C HIS A 47 -4.17 -0.80 -22.67
N ARG A 48 -5.16 0.06 -22.93
CA ARG A 48 -6.47 0.04 -22.25
C ARG A 48 -7.20 -1.31 -22.36
N GLU A 49 -7.04 -2.01 -23.48
CA GLU A 49 -7.73 -3.28 -23.76
C GLU A 49 -7.01 -4.50 -23.17
N ARG A 50 -5.78 -4.32 -22.65
CA ARG A 50 -4.97 -5.41 -22.08
C ARG A 50 -4.86 -5.32 -20.56
N ALA A 51 -5.36 -4.25 -19.96
CA ALA A 51 -5.36 -4.02 -18.54
C ALA A 51 -6.77 -4.05 -17.96
N HIS A 52 -6.89 -4.47 -16.72
CA HIS A 52 -8.15 -4.47 -15.99
C HIS A 52 -7.93 -4.06 -14.53
N TRP A 53 -8.99 -3.62 -13.86
CA TRP A 53 -8.96 -3.43 -12.43
C TRP A 53 -9.01 -4.77 -11.70
N GLY A 54 -8.29 -4.88 -10.61
CA GLY A 54 -8.35 -5.99 -9.68
C GLY A 54 -7.72 -5.60 -8.35
N GLY A 55 -7.38 -6.59 -7.52
CA GLY A 55 -6.86 -6.34 -6.17
C GLY A 55 -7.86 -6.80 -5.13
N HIS A 56 -7.72 -6.27 -3.92
CA HIS A 56 -8.62 -6.56 -2.82
C HIS A 56 -8.91 -5.25 -2.10
N ASP A 57 -10.18 -4.94 -1.86
CA ASP A 57 -10.60 -3.76 -1.13
C ASP A 57 -9.82 -3.61 0.19
N PRO A 58 -9.17 -2.45 0.47
CA PRO A 58 -9.18 -1.18 -0.28
C PRO A 58 -8.01 -0.97 -1.26
N HIS A 59 -7.21 -2.01 -1.49
CA HIS A 59 -6.01 -1.99 -2.32
C HIS A 59 -6.29 -2.43 -3.76
N ASP A 60 -7.23 -1.76 -4.42
CA ASP A 60 -7.45 -1.94 -5.85
C ASP A 60 -6.24 -1.42 -6.64
N ARG A 61 -5.92 -2.14 -7.72
CA ARG A 61 -4.81 -1.84 -8.61
C ARG A 61 -5.13 -2.27 -10.03
N VAL A 62 -4.55 -1.57 -10.99
CA VAL A 62 -4.53 -2.01 -12.38
C VAL A 62 -3.63 -3.24 -12.48
N GLN A 63 -4.13 -4.29 -13.11
CA GLN A 63 -3.40 -5.50 -13.44
C GLN A 63 -3.41 -5.67 -14.96
N MET A 64 -2.32 -6.24 -15.47
CA MET A 64 -2.15 -6.45 -16.91
C MET A 64 -1.30 -7.71 -17.10
N LYS A 65 -1.66 -8.50 -18.12
CA LYS A 65 -0.84 -9.60 -18.60
C LYS A 65 -0.07 -9.14 -19.84
N GLY A 66 1.15 -9.63 -20.03
CA GLY A 66 1.98 -9.31 -21.19
C GLY A 66 3.27 -8.56 -20.84
N PRO A 67 4.04 -8.14 -21.86
CA PRO A 67 5.34 -7.53 -21.68
C PRO A 67 5.25 -6.18 -20.99
N MET A 68 5.90 -6.05 -19.84
CA MET A 68 6.01 -4.80 -19.07
C MET A 68 7.37 -4.14 -19.27
N GLY A 69 7.36 -2.81 -19.33
CA GLY A 69 8.52 -1.94 -19.25
C GLY A 69 8.57 -1.22 -17.89
N GLU A 70 9.68 -0.53 -17.66
CA GLU A 70 9.90 0.25 -16.45
C GLU A 70 10.29 1.68 -16.80
N LEU A 71 9.58 2.62 -16.20
CA LEU A 71 9.95 4.03 -16.18
C LEU A 71 10.79 4.31 -14.93
N LYS A 72 11.74 5.24 -15.06
CA LYS A 72 12.65 5.66 -14.00
C LYS A 72 12.12 6.89 -13.27
N GLY A 73 11.37 7.74 -13.96
CA GLY A 73 10.82 8.96 -13.39
C GLY A 73 9.76 8.72 -12.31
N ASP A 74 9.81 9.52 -11.25
CA ASP A 74 8.86 9.44 -10.14
C ASP A 74 7.48 9.98 -10.49
N LEU A 75 6.45 9.20 -10.16
CA LEU A 75 5.07 9.66 -10.00
C LEU A 75 4.94 10.34 -8.64
N ILE A 76 4.83 11.66 -8.66
CA ILE A 76 4.65 12.45 -7.45
C ILE A 76 3.26 12.19 -6.86
N HIS A 77 3.21 11.84 -5.57
CA HIS A 77 1.99 11.53 -4.88
C HIS A 77 1.89 12.26 -3.54
N HIS A 78 0.74 12.89 -3.29
CA HIS A 78 0.39 13.50 -2.01
C HIS A 78 -0.73 12.67 -1.39
N PRO A 79 -0.40 11.60 -0.62
CA PRO A 79 -1.40 10.64 -0.16
C PRO A 79 -2.39 11.23 0.83
N TYR A 80 -1.98 12.25 1.59
CA TYR A 80 -2.77 12.85 2.66
C TYR A 80 -2.59 14.37 2.66
N ARG A 81 -3.65 15.13 2.98
CA ARG A 81 -3.60 16.58 3.08
C ARG A 81 -3.13 17.01 4.47
N ALA A 82 -3.59 16.29 5.49
CA ALA A 82 -3.18 16.45 6.88
C ALA A 82 -2.88 15.11 7.57
N PHE A 83 -2.27 15.17 8.75
CA PHE A 83 -2.03 13.98 9.56
C PHE A 83 -3.34 13.29 10.00
N SER A 84 -4.38 14.08 10.33
CA SER A 84 -5.72 13.58 10.66
C SER A 84 -6.33 12.76 9.52
N ASP A 85 -6.13 13.17 8.26
CA ASP A 85 -6.63 12.41 7.10
C ASP A 85 -5.99 11.02 7.03
N HIS A 86 -4.70 10.90 7.38
CA HIS A 86 -4.03 9.61 7.45
C HIS A 86 -4.64 8.73 8.55
N LEU A 87 -4.90 9.27 9.73
CA LEU A 87 -5.53 8.53 10.83
C LEU A 87 -6.94 8.05 10.45
N ASN A 88 -7.76 8.94 9.86
CA ASN A 88 -9.11 8.60 9.41
C ASN A 88 -9.10 7.54 8.29
N THR A 89 -8.16 7.64 7.35
CA THR A 89 -7.99 6.65 6.29
C THR A 89 -7.58 5.29 6.85
N MET A 90 -6.65 5.28 7.81
CA MET A 90 -6.23 4.07 8.49
C MET A 90 -7.40 3.41 9.22
N ASP A 91 -8.24 4.18 9.91
CA ASP A 91 -9.43 3.65 10.56
C ASP A 91 -10.38 3.00 9.55
N LYS A 92 -10.79 3.73 8.50
CA LYS A 92 -11.65 3.22 7.44
C LYS A 92 -11.11 1.93 6.80
N TYR A 93 -9.84 1.95 6.38
CA TYR A 93 -9.24 0.84 5.65
C TYR A 93 -9.02 -0.39 6.52
N THR A 94 -8.70 -0.21 7.80
CA THR A 94 -8.58 -1.34 8.72
C THR A 94 -9.92 -2.00 9.02
N THR A 95 -11.03 -1.25 9.03
CA THR A 95 -12.38 -1.80 9.10
C THR A 95 -12.70 -2.66 7.88
N ILE A 96 -12.49 -2.12 6.68
CA ILE A 96 -12.70 -2.83 5.41
C ILE A 96 -11.89 -4.13 5.36
N MET A 97 -10.59 -4.06 5.68
CA MET A 97 -9.73 -5.23 5.69
C MET A 97 -10.13 -6.27 6.75
N ALA A 98 -10.57 -5.83 7.93
CA ALA A 98 -11.04 -6.73 8.97
C ALA A 98 -12.28 -7.47 8.50
N GLN A 99 -13.26 -6.77 7.91
CA GLN A 99 -14.44 -7.39 7.31
C GLN A 99 -14.06 -8.38 6.22
N GLY A 100 -13.23 -7.97 5.25
CA GLY A 100 -12.82 -8.87 4.17
C GLY A 100 -12.01 -10.09 4.65
N LEU A 101 -11.25 -9.97 5.75
CA LEU A 101 -10.60 -11.12 6.38
C LEU A 101 -11.62 -12.04 7.04
N TYR A 102 -12.57 -11.46 7.77
CA TYR A 102 -13.66 -12.19 8.40
C TYR A 102 -14.41 -12.98 7.34
N ASP A 103 -14.90 -12.34 6.27
CA ASP A 103 -15.67 -12.95 5.18
C ASP A 103 -14.95 -14.15 4.55
N ARG A 104 -13.62 -14.07 4.38
CA ARG A 104 -12.77 -15.16 3.88
C ARG A 104 -12.48 -16.27 4.90
N GLY A 105 -13.12 -16.25 6.06
CA GLY A 105 -12.93 -17.23 7.15
C GLY A 105 -11.57 -17.13 7.84
N LYS A 106 -10.90 -15.99 7.77
CA LYS A 106 -9.68 -15.77 8.55
C LYS A 106 -10.05 -15.40 9.97
N ARG A 107 -9.22 -15.88 10.91
CA ARG A 107 -9.40 -15.65 12.35
C ARG A 107 -8.28 -14.81 12.96
N SER A 108 -8.61 -14.00 13.97
CA SER A 108 -7.65 -13.24 14.78
C SER A 108 -7.38 -13.92 16.11
N SER A 109 -6.39 -13.39 16.84
CA SER A 109 -6.08 -13.78 18.23
C SER A 109 -5.32 -12.66 18.92
N LEU A 110 -5.30 -12.64 20.25
CA LEU A 110 -4.52 -11.66 21.01
C LEU A 110 -3.03 -11.70 20.65
N ALA A 111 -2.48 -12.89 20.44
CA ALA A 111 -1.12 -13.06 19.94
C ALA A 111 -0.92 -12.33 18.60
N LYS A 112 -1.87 -12.41 17.66
CA LYS A 112 -1.77 -11.70 16.39
C LYS A 112 -1.84 -10.19 16.55
N VAL A 113 -2.66 -9.70 17.47
CA VAL A 113 -2.78 -8.27 17.79
C VAL A 113 -1.48 -7.71 18.38
N VAL A 114 -0.72 -8.50 19.13
CA VAL A 114 0.52 -8.06 19.79
C VAL A 114 1.75 -8.26 18.89
N PHE A 115 1.96 -9.46 18.35
CA PHE A 115 3.23 -9.82 17.70
C PHE A 115 3.33 -9.38 16.24
N HIS A 116 2.23 -9.39 15.46
CA HIS A 116 2.30 -8.93 14.06
C HIS A 116 2.69 -7.44 13.93
N PRO A 117 2.14 -6.51 14.74
CA PRO A 117 2.57 -5.11 14.73
C PRO A 117 4.05 -4.92 15.06
N THR A 118 4.57 -5.66 16.04
CA THR A 118 5.99 -5.59 16.42
C THR A 118 6.88 -6.00 15.25
N TRP A 119 6.58 -7.13 14.61
CA TRP A 119 7.30 -7.54 13.40
C TRP A 119 7.16 -6.51 12.26
N LYS A 120 5.96 -5.95 12.07
CA LYS A 120 5.72 -4.93 11.05
C LYS A 120 6.60 -3.70 11.29
N PHE A 121 6.70 -3.24 12.54
CA PHE A 121 7.57 -2.12 12.92
C PHE A 121 9.04 -2.44 12.61
N LEU A 122 9.57 -3.55 13.12
CA LEU A 122 10.97 -3.93 12.96
C LEU A 122 11.35 -4.05 11.48
N ARG A 123 10.50 -4.70 10.68
CA ARG A 123 10.70 -4.83 9.24
C ARG A 123 10.62 -3.49 8.52
N PHE A 124 9.67 -2.63 8.87
CA PHE A 124 9.52 -1.33 8.22
C PHE A 124 10.70 -0.41 8.56
N TYR A 125 11.05 -0.33 9.84
CA TYR A 125 12.04 0.60 10.33
C TYR A 125 13.46 0.17 9.97
N PHE A 126 13.87 -1.05 10.34
CA PHE A 126 15.24 -1.52 10.16
C PHE A 126 15.47 -2.18 8.78
N VAL A 127 14.68 -3.21 8.44
CA VAL A 127 14.90 -3.98 7.20
C VAL A 127 14.62 -3.15 5.96
N LYS A 128 13.58 -2.32 5.99
CA LYS A 128 13.24 -1.38 4.91
C LYS A 128 13.88 -0.01 5.09
N ARG A 129 14.79 0.14 6.07
CA ARG A 129 15.63 1.32 6.30
C ARG A 129 14.85 2.63 6.40
N ALA A 130 13.62 2.60 6.93
CA ALA A 130 12.82 3.81 7.07
C ALA A 130 13.50 4.84 8.00
N PHE A 131 14.37 4.41 8.92
CA PHE A 131 15.15 5.34 9.74
C PHE A 131 15.98 6.35 8.93
N LEU A 132 16.30 6.06 7.66
CA LEU A 132 16.98 6.99 6.75
C LEU A 132 16.11 8.18 6.33
N ASP A 133 14.78 8.09 6.48
CA ASP A 133 13.85 9.21 6.29
C ASP A 133 13.65 10.04 7.60
N GLY A 134 14.51 9.83 8.61
CA GLY A 134 14.51 10.54 9.88
C GLY A 134 13.24 10.32 10.70
N TRP A 135 12.74 11.38 11.33
CA TRP A 135 11.54 11.30 12.19
C TRP A 135 10.29 10.85 11.43
N ARG A 136 10.17 11.15 10.13
CA ARG A 136 9.05 10.72 9.28
C ARG A 136 9.06 9.21 9.10
N GLY A 137 10.24 8.63 8.91
CA GLY A 137 10.41 7.19 8.82
C GLY A 137 10.02 6.45 10.09
N LEU A 138 10.39 7.00 11.26
CA LEU A 138 9.97 6.46 12.55
C LEU A 138 8.45 6.54 12.73
N LEU A 139 7.86 7.71 12.45
CA LEU A 139 6.41 7.91 12.52
C LEU A 139 5.66 6.94 11.59
N LEU A 140 6.10 6.80 10.33
CA LEU A 140 5.50 5.87 9.38
C LEU A 140 5.63 4.41 9.81
N ALA A 141 6.74 4.02 10.43
CA ALA A 141 6.90 2.67 10.98
C ALA A 141 5.90 2.40 12.12
N TYR A 142 5.70 3.38 13.02
CA TYR A 142 4.69 3.29 14.07
C TYR A 142 3.27 3.21 13.53
N LEU A 143 2.92 4.07 12.56
CA LEU A 143 1.60 4.04 11.92
C LEU A 143 1.36 2.73 11.18
N ALA A 144 2.36 2.18 10.49
CA ALA A 144 2.24 0.90 9.80
C ALA A 144 2.02 -0.27 10.78
N ALA A 145 2.69 -0.23 11.94
CA ALA A 145 2.47 -1.19 13.02
C ALA A 145 1.06 -1.04 13.62
N HIS A 146 0.64 0.20 13.90
CA HIS A 146 -0.69 0.48 14.43
C HIS A 146 -1.82 0.09 13.45
N TYR A 147 -1.66 0.35 12.15
CA TYR A 147 -2.54 -0.12 11.08
C TYR A 147 -2.71 -1.65 11.13
N THR A 148 -1.60 -2.37 11.33
CA THR A 148 -1.62 -3.84 11.47
C THR A 148 -2.34 -4.27 12.74
N ARG A 149 -2.13 -3.54 13.85
CA ARG A 149 -2.79 -3.80 15.14
C ARG A 149 -4.30 -3.61 15.01
N LEU A 150 -4.73 -2.47 14.50
CA LEU A 150 -6.14 -2.13 14.29
C LEU A 150 -6.86 -3.15 13.43
N LYS A 151 -6.24 -3.57 12.31
CA LYS A 151 -6.79 -4.63 11.46
C LYS A 151 -7.10 -5.91 12.23
N TYR A 152 -6.15 -6.42 13.02
CA TYR A 152 -6.35 -7.66 13.78
C TYR A 152 -7.24 -7.48 15.01
N ALA A 153 -7.23 -6.31 15.65
CA ALA A 153 -8.11 -6.00 16.77
C ALA A 153 -9.57 -5.92 16.31
N LYS A 154 -9.84 -5.20 15.22
CA LYS A 154 -11.18 -5.12 14.61
C LYS A 154 -11.68 -6.50 14.18
N LEU A 155 -10.82 -7.31 13.56
CA LEU A 155 -11.17 -8.68 13.21
C LEU A 155 -11.53 -9.53 14.45
N LEU A 156 -10.75 -9.40 15.54
CA LEU A 156 -11.01 -10.12 16.79
C LEU A 156 -12.34 -9.71 17.45
N VAL A 157 -12.67 -8.42 17.40
CA VAL A 157 -13.95 -7.90 17.93
C VAL A 157 -15.11 -8.37 17.05
N LEU A 158 -14.99 -8.25 15.73
CA LEU A 158 -16.00 -8.67 14.76
C LEU A 158 -16.35 -10.16 14.90
N GLU A 159 -15.36 -11.02 15.13
CA GLU A 159 -15.57 -12.45 15.40
C GLU A 159 -16.45 -12.73 16.63
N ARG A 160 -16.41 -11.86 17.64
CA ARG A 160 -17.16 -12.02 18.89
C ARG A 160 -18.54 -11.39 18.83
N GLU A 161 -18.68 -10.28 18.11
CA GLU A 161 -19.95 -9.59 17.93
C GLU A 161 -20.84 -10.28 16.89
N THR A 162 -20.23 -10.96 15.91
CA THR A 162 -20.94 -11.69 14.86
C THR A 162 -20.38 -13.11 14.76
N PRO A 163 -20.76 -14.03 15.66
CA PRO A 163 -20.39 -15.44 15.51
C PRO A 163 -20.97 -16.00 14.20
N ARG A 164 -20.21 -16.83 13.49
CA ARG A 164 -20.77 -17.49 12.30
C ARG A 164 -21.72 -18.60 12.74
N PRO A 165 -22.78 -18.90 11.95
CA PRO A 165 -23.63 -20.06 12.24
C PRO A 165 -22.77 -21.33 12.32
N GLY A 166 -22.71 -21.96 13.50
CA GLY A 166 -21.93 -23.17 13.76
C GLY A 166 -20.65 -22.99 14.60
N GLU A 167 -20.34 -21.77 15.07
CA GLU A 167 -19.36 -21.49 16.14
C GLU A 167 -20.02 -21.24 17.49
#